data_AF-R7J8Q0-F1
#
_entry.id   AF-R7J8Q0-F1
#
_cell.length_a   1.000
_cell.length_b   1.000
_cell.length_c   1.000
_cell.angle_alpha   90.00
_cell.angle_beta   90.00
_cell.angle_gamma   90.00
#
_symmetry.space_group_name_H-M   'P 1'
#
loop_
_entity.id
_entity.type
_entity.pdbx_description
1 polymer ?
#
loop_
_entity_poly.entity_id
_entity_poly.type
_entity_poly.pdbx_seq_one_letter_code
_entity_poly.pdbx_strand_id
1 'polypeptide(L)'
;MHKDVLNEELFTELAPKADDVWFWAMAVLNKTKILVVKDWIRELTYVNPERERGLTDEVTLFSFNKKGGNDLQIEKVLNHYPQIIDILKEKN
;
A
#
# COMPACT_ATOMS: atom_id res chain seq x y z
N MET A 1 -6.87 -12.60 -7.76
CA MET A 1 -5.57 -11.96 -7.46
C MET A 1 -4.53 -12.49 -8.44
N HIS A 2 -3.50 -11.71 -8.75
CA HIS A 2 -2.42 -12.13 -9.66
C HIS A 2 -1.63 -13.30 -9.05
N LYS A 3 -1.02 -14.14 -9.91
CA LYS A 3 -0.31 -15.36 -9.47
C LYS A 3 0.87 -15.09 -8.52
N ASP A 4 1.49 -13.91 -8.65
CA ASP A 4 2.65 -13.53 -7.85
C ASP A 4 2.28 -13.08 -6.42
N VAL A 5 0.97 -13.00 -6.07
CA VAL A 5 0.53 -12.45 -4.77
C VAL A 5 1.13 -13.15 -3.56
N LEU A 6 1.45 -14.44 -3.66
CA LEU A 6 2.07 -15.25 -2.60
C LEU A 6 3.60 -15.36 -2.76
N ASN A 7 4.21 -14.65 -3.71
CA ASN A 7 5.65 -14.63 -3.86
C ASN A 7 6.27 -13.73 -2.78
N GLU A 8 6.71 -14.36 -1.70
CA GLU A 8 7.31 -13.70 -0.53
C GLU A 8 8.58 -12.92 -0.89
N GLU A 9 9.41 -13.44 -1.79
CA GLU A 9 10.65 -12.78 -2.21
C GLU A 9 10.33 -11.44 -2.90
N LEU A 10 9.41 -11.45 -3.86
CA LEU A 10 8.98 -10.22 -4.56
C LEU A 10 8.30 -9.23 -3.61
N PHE A 11 7.43 -9.70 -2.73
CA PHE A 11 6.77 -8.86 -1.74
C PHE A 11 7.79 -8.17 -0.83
N THR A 12 8.76 -8.93 -0.32
CA THR A 12 9.79 -8.44 0.60
C THR A 12 10.77 -7.48 -0.09
N GLU A 13 11.00 -7.63 -1.39
CA GLU A 13 11.86 -6.72 -2.17
C GLU A 13 11.15 -5.40 -2.53
N LEU A 14 9.92 -5.50 -3.04
CA LEU A 14 9.21 -4.39 -3.66
C LEU A 14 8.41 -3.57 -2.65
N ALA A 15 7.72 -4.23 -1.71
CA ALA A 15 6.80 -3.60 -0.78
C ALA A 15 6.88 -4.16 0.66
N PRO A 16 8.07 -4.25 1.28
CA PRO A 16 8.26 -4.88 2.60
C PRO A 16 7.48 -4.24 3.76
N LYS A 17 7.03 -2.99 3.59
CA LYS A 17 6.35 -2.17 4.60
C LYS A 17 4.97 -1.68 4.13
N ALA A 18 4.51 -2.15 2.97
CA ALA A 18 3.28 -1.68 2.32
C ALA A 18 2.55 -2.88 1.69
N ASP A 19 1.97 -3.73 2.54
CA ASP A 19 1.14 -4.86 2.13
C ASP A 19 -0.11 -4.40 1.36
N ASP A 20 -0.69 -3.28 1.74
CA ASP A 20 -1.78 -2.61 1.03
C ASP A 20 -1.44 -2.29 -0.43
N VAL A 21 -0.26 -1.74 -0.69
CA VAL A 21 0.26 -1.45 -2.05
C VAL A 21 0.45 -2.75 -2.83
N TRP A 22 1.02 -3.79 -2.20
CA TRP A 22 1.23 -5.09 -2.84
C TRP A 22 -0.10 -5.72 -3.26
N PHE A 23 -1.06 -5.84 -2.34
CA PHE A 23 -2.35 -6.45 -2.65
C PHE A 23 -3.14 -5.65 -3.68
N TRP A 24 -3.09 -4.31 -3.61
CA TRP A 24 -3.68 -3.47 -4.64
C TRP A 24 -3.08 -3.76 -6.03
N ALA A 25 -1.76 -3.79 -6.15
CA ALA A 25 -1.09 -4.07 -7.42
C ALA A 25 -1.46 -5.45 -7.96
N MET A 26 -1.43 -6.48 -7.12
CA MET A 26 -1.84 -7.84 -7.49
C MET A 26 -3.32 -7.94 -7.88
N ALA A 27 -4.19 -7.12 -7.30
CA ALA A 27 -5.59 -7.02 -7.69
C ALA A 27 -5.75 -6.36 -9.08
N VAL A 28 -5.03 -5.25 -9.32
CA VAL A 28 -5.05 -4.51 -10.60
C VAL A 28 -4.51 -5.37 -11.74
N LEU A 29 -3.38 -6.04 -11.54
CA LEU A 29 -2.77 -6.95 -12.52
C LEU A 29 -3.73 -8.07 -12.95
N ASN A 30 -4.54 -8.55 -12.02
CA ASN A 30 -5.56 -9.58 -12.30
C ASN A 30 -6.88 -9.00 -12.83
N LYS A 31 -6.90 -7.71 -13.22
CA LYS A 31 -8.09 -6.95 -13.65
C LYS A 31 -9.27 -7.06 -12.67
N THR A 32 -8.98 -7.29 -11.39
CA THR A 32 -10.01 -7.42 -10.35
C THR A 32 -10.81 -6.11 -10.28
N LYS A 33 -12.13 -6.22 -10.09
CA LYS A 33 -12.98 -5.03 -9.90
C LYS A 33 -12.68 -4.41 -8.54
N ILE A 34 -12.39 -3.11 -8.52
CA ILE A 34 -12.07 -2.35 -7.31
C ILE A 34 -13.07 -1.20 -7.25
N LEU A 35 -13.69 -1.01 -6.09
CA LEU A 35 -14.64 0.07 -5.82
C LEU A 35 -14.11 0.88 -4.64
N VAL A 36 -13.95 2.18 -4.83
CA VAL A 36 -13.67 3.10 -3.71
C VAL A 36 -15.01 3.52 -3.12
N VAL A 37 -15.21 3.18 -1.84
CA VAL A 37 -16.45 3.50 -1.12
C VAL A 37 -16.54 5.02 -0.91
N LYS A 38 -17.71 5.60 -1.21
CA LYS A 38 -17.99 7.01 -0.91
C LYS A 38 -18.10 7.20 0.61
N ASP A 39 -17.68 8.36 1.11
CA ASP A 39 -17.78 8.72 2.54
C ASP A 39 -17.06 7.75 3.49
N TRP A 40 -15.91 7.22 3.05
CA TRP A 40 -15.05 6.38 3.88
C TRP A 40 -14.48 7.16 5.09
N ILE A 41 -14.24 6.45 6.18
CA ILE A 41 -13.78 7.02 7.46
C ILE A 41 -12.36 7.55 7.31
N ARG A 42 -12.20 8.88 7.37
CA ARG A 42 -10.89 9.56 7.25
C ARG A 42 -10.16 9.69 8.58
N GLU A 43 -10.89 9.61 9.68
CA GLU A 43 -10.35 9.82 11.02
C GLU A 43 -9.84 8.50 11.60
N LEU A 44 -8.57 8.51 12.01
CA LEU A 44 -7.97 7.38 12.70
C LEU A 44 -8.35 7.44 14.18
N THR A 45 -8.83 6.32 14.72
CA THR A 45 -8.99 6.15 16.17
C THR A 45 -7.67 5.67 16.75
N TYR A 46 -7.00 6.52 17.51
CA TYR A 46 -5.74 6.18 18.16
C TYR A 46 -5.98 5.32 19.41
N VAL A 47 -5.29 4.18 19.46
CA VAL A 47 -5.42 3.22 20.58
C VAL A 47 -4.42 3.47 21.72
N ASN A 48 -3.33 4.21 21.47
CA ASN A 48 -2.33 4.56 22.47
C ASN A 48 -2.08 6.09 22.48
N PRO A 49 -2.80 6.86 23.32
CA PRO A 49 -2.63 8.31 23.41
C PRO A 49 -1.25 8.77 23.86
N GLU A 50 -0.53 7.97 24.65
CA GLU A 50 0.80 8.33 25.18
C GLU A 50 1.84 8.38 24.06
N ARG A 51 1.81 7.39 23.16
CA ARG A 51 2.64 7.36 21.96
C ARG A 51 2.36 8.53 21.02
N GLU A 52 1.09 8.82 20.74
CA GLU A 52 0.74 9.89 19.81
C GLU A 52 1.07 11.29 20.37
N ARG A 53 1.18 11.41 21.70
CA ARG A 53 1.65 12.62 22.39
C ARG A 53 3.18 12.69 22.52
N GLY A 54 3.91 11.69 22.03
CA GLY A 54 5.37 11.63 22.11
C GLY A 54 5.90 11.40 23.53
N LEU A 55 5.09 10.78 24.40
CA LEU A 55 5.48 10.43 25.77
C LEU A 55 6.24 9.09 25.84
N THR A 56 6.37 8.40 24.71
CA THR A 56 7.08 7.12 24.55
C THR A 56 7.96 7.19 23.30
N ASP A 57 9.05 6.43 23.26
CA ASP A 57 9.90 6.27 22.06
C ASP A 57 9.33 5.29 21.01
N GLU A 58 8.08 4.85 21.16
CA GLU A 58 7.44 3.94 20.21
C GLU A 58 7.19 4.61 18.85
N VAL A 59 7.53 3.92 17.77
CA VAL A 59 7.24 4.34 16.39
C VAL A 59 6.20 3.44 15.74
N THR A 60 5.37 4.01 14.87
CA THR A 60 4.37 3.27 14.09
C THR A 60 4.81 3.09 12.65
N LEU A 61 4.31 2.07 11.95
CA LEU A 61 4.53 1.93 10.51
C LEU A 61 4.08 3.18 9.73
N PHE A 62 2.99 3.81 10.18
CA PHE A 62 2.49 5.07 9.64
C PHE A 62 3.53 6.21 9.69
N SER A 63 4.33 6.30 10.75
CA SER A 63 5.37 7.33 10.89
C SER A 63 6.45 7.26 9.80
N PHE A 64 6.73 6.05 9.28
CA PHE A 64 7.62 5.82 8.15
C PHE A 64 6.88 6.05 6.83
N ASN A 65 5.69 5.47 6.68
CA ASN A 65 4.90 5.54 5.44
C ASN A 65 4.53 6.98 5.07
N LYS A 66 4.17 7.82 6.05
CA LYS A 66 3.86 9.25 5.86
C LYS A 66 5.06 10.08 5.37
N LYS A 67 6.30 9.62 5.59
CA LYS A 67 7.53 10.31 5.16
C LYS A 67 7.97 9.91 3.73
N GLY A 68 7.04 9.41 2.90
CA GLY A 68 7.32 8.99 1.52
C GLY A 68 7.74 7.52 1.38
N GLY A 69 7.67 6.73 2.47
CA GLY A 69 7.96 5.29 2.42
C GLY A 69 6.99 4.50 1.54
N ASN A 70 5.73 4.93 1.47
CA ASN A 70 4.74 4.32 0.56
C ASN A 70 5.03 4.69 -0.90
N ASP A 71 5.38 5.94 -1.18
CA ASP A 71 5.65 6.41 -2.54
C ASP A 71 6.80 5.62 -3.19
N LEU A 72 7.89 5.39 -2.44
CA LEU A 72 9.02 4.57 -2.89
C LEU A 72 8.64 3.13 -3.22
N GLN A 73 7.76 2.52 -2.42
CA GLN A 73 7.32 1.13 -2.64
C GLN A 73 6.34 1.06 -3.82
N ILE A 74 5.46 2.05 -3.99
CA ILE A 74 4.61 2.19 -5.16
C ILE A 74 5.46 2.31 -6.42
N GLU A 75 6.48 3.16 -6.42
CA GLU A 75 7.38 3.34 -7.55
C GLU A 75 8.09 2.03 -7.92
N LYS A 76 8.65 1.30 -6.94
CA LYS A 76 9.26 -0.01 -7.17
C LYS A 76 8.29 -0.99 -7.83
N VAL A 77 7.07 -1.09 -7.32
CA VAL A 77 6.03 -1.97 -7.86
C VAL A 77 5.65 -1.58 -9.28
N LEU A 78 5.47 -0.28 -9.56
CA LEU A 78 5.13 0.21 -10.90
C LEU A 78 6.28 0.00 -11.89
N ASN A 79 7.53 0.15 -11.47
CA ASN A 79 8.70 -0.12 -12.29
C ASN A 79 8.83 -1.62 -12.62
N HIS A 80 8.53 -2.50 -11.66
CA HIS A 80 8.53 -3.95 -11.89
C HIS A 80 7.34 -4.40 -12.75
N TYR A 81 6.17 -3.77 -12.58
CA TYR A 81 4.93 -4.11 -13.28
C TYR A 81 4.33 -2.89 -14.03
N PRO A 82 4.98 -2.42 -15.11
CA PRO A 82 4.55 -1.20 -15.81
C PRO A 82 3.14 -1.30 -16.40
N GLN A 83 2.71 -2.52 -16.75
CA GLN A 83 1.36 -2.83 -17.24
C GLN A 83 0.22 -2.39 -16.32
N ILE A 84 0.49 -2.16 -15.02
CA ILE A 84 -0.49 -1.59 -14.08
C ILE A 84 -1.00 -0.23 -14.60
N ILE A 85 -0.11 0.60 -15.15
CA ILE A 85 -0.48 1.94 -15.65
C ILE A 85 -1.45 1.83 -16.83
N ASP A 86 -1.23 0.88 -17.73
CA ASP A 86 -2.08 0.68 -18.90
C ASP A 86 -3.48 0.18 -18.48
N ILE A 87 -3.54 -0.79 -17.55
CA ILE A 87 -4.81 -1.30 -17.02
C ILE A 87 -5.62 -0.20 -16.31
N LEU A 88 -4.96 0.72 -15.61
CA LEU A 88 -5.63 1.83 -14.94
C LEU A 88 -6.16 2.86 -15.94
N LYS A 89 -5.46 3.12 -17.04
CA LYS A 89 -5.91 4.01 -18.11
C LYS A 89 -7.12 3.45 -18.87
N GLU A 90 -7.18 2.14 -19.10
CA GLU A 90 -8.32 1.48 -19.74
C GLU A 90 -9.64 1.60 -18.95
N LYS A 91 -9.56 1.85 -17.63
CA LYS A 91 -10.73 1.89 -16.74
C LYS A 91 -11.29 3.30 -16.48
N ASN A 92 -10.61 4.35 -16.96
CA ASN A 92 -11.05 5.75 -16.89
C ASN A 92 -11.73 6.17 -18.18
#